data_AF-A0A8K0TH75-F1
#
_entry.id   AF-A0A8K0TH75-F1
#
_cell.length_a   1.000
_cell.length_b   1.000
_cell.length_c   1.000
_cell.angle_alpha   90.00
_cell.angle_beta   90.00
_cell.angle_gamma   90.00
#
_symmetry.space_group_name_H-M   'P 1'
#
loop_
_entity.id
_entity.type
_entity.pdbx_description
1 polymer ?
#
loop_
_entity_poly.entity_id
_entity_poly.type
_entity_poly.pdbx_seq_one_letter_code
_entity_poly.pdbx_strand_id
1 'polypeptide(L)'
;MASLRLLAGVLALAAAPAAAHSDADYANMGPMGFMWPSDREWVDSGHAMKGPCGSADGAAPVNRTNFPLTDGALALEQKQHVFDVQVSITFDEAPSNTSDFDVLIPQDRIRALDFAHVCIDLPTLPSAATEGRNATIRLRYVAEYLDPNHSHDRRRHLPVNETFYSCADITLMARDEFFRIDDIPCFNATGDFDEGHSHDEDDEAEVEEGSDGDDESGLSKGDIAGIVIGSVVGLAVIATALWYFIRRDRREKQMVQRMTAAGEAKSIAETRVSDFMAPSHILRAALLLLASSASVLAAPAHPLEDRFAALVAGNVSLRIMPLGASITYGVGSSDGNGYRAALRTLLNDDGNPIDYVGSRANGTICDNEVEGWPGYRISDVLEKAELSVPKTLPNLILINAGTNDCAAPAEGEDPAQAGERMLAMLEYLWGASPRGTIVLSTLLVNEASDECIRGINDQFRTLVEEQQARSKKVALADMRGPAGPVLADLVDGTHPGDEGFKKMADVWFAAIEDAASRGWIEEPQALPANATDPE
;
A
#
# COMPACT_ATOMS: atom_id res chain seq x y z
N MET A 1 -65.63 17.70 20.84
CA MET A 1 -64.87 18.53 19.89
C MET A 1 -63.60 18.94 20.61
N ALA A 2 -62.55 18.14 20.54
CA ALA A 2 -61.50 18.15 19.51
C ALA A 2 -60.26 18.94 20.01
N SER A 3 -59.22 18.15 20.31
CA SER A 3 -57.81 18.40 20.00
C SER A 3 -56.86 19.12 20.99
N LEU A 4 -55.65 18.52 21.06
CA LEU A 4 -54.33 18.94 21.57
C LEU A 4 -54.10 18.89 23.09
N ARG A 5 -53.39 17.91 23.68
CA ARG A 5 -51.98 17.43 23.55
C ARG A 5 -50.91 18.50 23.76
N LEU A 6 -50.18 18.41 24.89
CA LEU A 6 -48.71 18.26 24.99
C LEU A 6 -48.36 17.96 26.47
N LEU A 7 -48.20 16.69 26.82
CA LEU A 7 -46.93 16.02 27.14
C LEU A 7 -46.05 16.70 28.20
N ALA A 8 -46.20 16.21 29.43
CA ALA A 8 -45.09 15.98 30.35
C ALA A 8 -44.35 14.70 29.90
N GLY A 9 -43.03 14.69 29.98
CA GLY A 9 -42.22 13.52 29.69
C GLY A 9 -40.78 13.88 29.35
N VAL A 10 -40.01 14.28 30.37
CA VAL A 10 -38.56 14.19 30.32
C VAL A 10 -38.25 12.70 30.27
N LEU A 11 -37.96 12.18 29.08
CA LEU A 11 -37.35 10.86 28.91
C LEU A 11 -35.85 11.08 29.01
N ALA A 12 -35.26 10.59 30.09
CA ALA A 12 -33.81 10.47 30.20
C ALA A 12 -33.33 9.54 29.08
N LEU A 13 -32.62 10.08 28.10
CA LEU A 13 -31.76 9.28 27.24
C LEU A 13 -30.60 8.85 28.13
N ALA A 14 -30.64 7.60 28.59
CA ALA A 14 -29.43 6.95 29.06
C ALA A 14 -28.53 6.78 27.83
N ALA A 15 -27.49 7.60 27.74
CA ALA A 15 -26.33 7.26 26.93
C ALA A 15 -25.75 5.98 27.55
N ALA A 16 -25.81 4.88 26.81
CA ALA A 16 -25.04 3.70 27.17
C ALA A 16 -23.56 4.07 26.95
N PRO A 17 -22.68 3.95 27.95
CA PRO A 17 -21.25 4.03 27.68
C PRO A 17 -20.91 2.87 26.74
N ALA A 18 -19.98 3.09 25.80
CA ALA A 18 -19.32 2.01 25.09
C ALA A 18 -18.63 1.14 26.15
N ALA A 19 -19.33 0.10 26.58
CA ALA A 19 -18.84 -0.80 27.61
C ALA A 19 -17.80 -1.72 26.95
N ALA A 20 -16.56 -1.64 27.42
CA ALA A 20 -15.68 -2.78 27.37
C ALA A 20 -16.46 -4.01 27.90
N HIS A 21 -16.36 -5.12 27.17
CA HIS A 21 -17.06 -6.35 27.50
C HIS A 21 -16.78 -6.79 28.94
N SER A 22 -17.84 -7.16 29.66
CA SER A 22 -17.73 -7.65 31.05
C SER A 22 -17.03 -9.02 31.09
N ASP A 23 -16.48 -9.44 32.24
CA ASP A 23 -15.94 -10.80 32.42
C ASP A 23 -16.93 -11.93 32.01
N ALA A 24 -18.24 -11.62 32.03
CA ALA A 24 -19.29 -12.53 31.59
C ALA A 24 -19.41 -12.64 30.05
N ASP A 25 -19.08 -11.58 29.32
CA ASP A 25 -19.02 -11.58 27.85
C ASP A 25 -17.78 -12.35 27.38
N TYR A 26 -16.66 -12.22 28.10
CA TYR A 26 -15.44 -13.02 27.89
C TYR A 26 -15.67 -14.53 28.05
N ALA A 27 -16.61 -14.94 28.91
CA ALA A 27 -16.97 -16.35 29.09
C ALA A 27 -17.84 -16.90 27.93
N ASN A 28 -18.52 -16.02 27.20
CA ASN A 28 -19.48 -16.33 26.15
C ASN A 28 -18.95 -15.98 24.75
N MET A 29 -17.65 -16.12 24.51
CA MET A 29 -17.07 -15.96 23.18
C MET A 29 -16.11 -17.10 22.84
N GLY A 30 -16.01 -17.38 21.54
CA GLY A 30 -15.03 -18.30 20.97
C GLY A 30 -13.60 -17.77 21.03
N PRO A 31 -12.65 -18.47 20.37
CA PRO A 31 -11.25 -18.01 20.30
C PRO A 31 -11.10 -16.62 19.65
N MET A 32 -12.09 -16.22 18.84
CA MET A 32 -12.28 -14.89 18.26
C MET A 32 -13.77 -14.62 18.05
N GLY A 33 -14.17 -13.36 18.09
CA GLY A 33 -15.53 -12.93 17.72
C GLY A 33 -15.56 -11.51 17.16
N PHE A 34 -16.75 -11.07 16.75
CA PHE A 34 -16.95 -9.67 16.39
C PHE A 34 -17.25 -8.81 17.62
N MET A 35 -16.47 -7.74 17.80
CA MET A 35 -16.86 -6.64 18.67
C MET A 35 -17.81 -5.69 17.93
N TRP A 36 -17.53 -5.44 16.65
CA TRP A 36 -18.41 -4.70 15.75
C TRP A 36 -18.29 -5.19 14.31
N PRO A 37 -19.40 -5.35 13.56
CA PRO A 37 -20.80 -5.31 14.02
C PRO A 37 -21.09 -6.43 15.02
N SER A 38 -22.14 -6.33 15.83
CA SER A 38 -22.38 -7.30 16.91
C SER A 38 -22.45 -8.75 16.41
N ASP A 39 -21.72 -9.63 17.08
CA ASP A 39 -21.69 -11.07 16.77
C ASP A 39 -23.05 -11.73 17.07
N ARG A 40 -23.34 -12.82 16.36
CA ARG A 40 -24.36 -13.76 16.79
C ARG A 40 -23.95 -14.40 18.10
N GLU A 41 -24.94 -14.72 18.91
CA GLU A 41 -24.73 -15.34 20.22
C GLU A 41 -23.93 -16.65 20.09
N TRP A 42 -22.80 -16.68 20.81
CA TRP A 42 -21.98 -17.87 20.98
C TRP A 42 -22.69 -18.89 21.88
N VAL A 43 -22.55 -20.18 21.56
CA VAL A 43 -23.23 -21.25 22.30
C VAL A 43 -22.23 -22.18 22.98
N ASP A 44 -21.45 -22.91 22.18
CA ASP A 44 -20.37 -23.78 22.65
C ASP A 44 -19.40 -24.08 21.50
N SER A 45 -18.26 -24.69 21.82
CA SER A 45 -17.25 -25.05 20.82
C SER A 45 -17.73 -26.07 19.78
N GLY A 46 -18.66 -26.96 20.14
CA GLY A 46 -19.21 -27.95 19.22
C GLY A 46 -20.09 -27.32 18.13
N HIS A 47 -20.78 -26.23 18.45
CA HIS A 47 -21.54 -25.44 17.47
C HIS A 47 -20.63 -24.50 16.70
N ALA A 48 -19.68 -23.86 17.36
CA ALA A 48 -18.75 -22.92 16.74
C ALA A 48 -17.91 -23.50 15.60
N MET A 49 -17.62 -24.79 15.67
CA MET A 49 -16.88 -25.51 14.64
C MET A 49 -17.78 -25.95 13.46
N LYS A 50 -19.08 -25.69 13.52
CA LYS A 50 -20.04 -25.95 12.45
C LYS A 50 -20.33 -24.68 11.66
N GLY A 51 -20.02 -24.71 10.37
CA GLY A 51 -20.42 -23.65 9.45
C GLY A 51 -21.94 -23.61 9.23
N PRO A 52 -22.47 -22.48 8.72
CA PRO A 52 -21.70 -21.32 8.28
C PRO A 52 -21.38 -20.31 9.39
N CYS A 53 -22.10 -20.31 10.52
CA CYS A 53 -22.05 -19.21 11.49
C CYS A 53 -21.64 -19.58 12.91
N GLY A 54 -21.39 -20.86 13.22
CA GLY A 54 -20.94 -21.26 14.55
C GLY A 54 -21.96 -21.08 15.69
N SER A 55 -23.17 -20.60 15.39
CA SER A 55 -24.27 -20.39 16.34
C SER A 55 -25.15 -21.64 16.50
N ALA A 56 -26.12 -21.61 17.43
CA ALA A 56 -27.11 -22.68 17.57
C ALA A 56 -27.78 -23.02 16.22
N ASP A 57 -28.05 -24.31 15.99
CA ASP A 57 -28.67 -24.80 14.75
C ASP A 57 -29.99 -24.06 14.47
N GLY A 58 -30.04 -23.32 13.36
CA GLY A 58 -31.25 -22.58 12.94
C GLY A 58 -31.45 -21.23 13.61
N ALA A 59 -30.45 -20.68 14.30
CA ALA A 59 -30.49 -19.30 14.79
C ALA A 59 -30.64 -18.31 13.61
N ALA A 60 -31.83 -17.70 13.52
CA ALA A 60 -32.10 -16.64 12.56
C ALA A 60 -31.42 -15.33 13.01
N PRO A 61 -31.12 -14.40 12.10
CA PRO A 61 -30.67 -13.05 12.47
C PRO A 61 -31.64 -12.41 13.46
N VAL A 62 -31.12 -11.94 14.61
CA VAL A 62 -31.95 -11.35 15.67
C VAL A 62 -31.86 -9.82 15.68
N ASN A 63 -30.64 -9.27 15.73
CA ASN A 63 -30.38 -7.83 15.67
C ASN A 63 -29.40 -7.55 14.54
N ARG A 64 -29.79 -6.68 13.60
CA ARG A 64 -28.93 -6.25 12.49
C ARG A 64 -28.26 -4.93 12.83
N THR A 65 -26.95 -4.88 12.68
CA THR A 65 -26.17 -3.65 12.84
C THR A 65 -26.23 -2.86 11.55
N ASN A 66 -26.52 -1.56 11.61
CA ASN A 66 -26.40 -0.70 10.45
C ASN A 66 -24.93 -0.61 10.04
N PHE A 67 -24.63 -0.91 8.78
CA PHE A 67 -23.27 -1.06 8.27
C PHE A 67 -23.07 -0.25 6.99
N PRO A 68 -21.98 0.52 6.84
CA PRO A 68 -21.80 1.39 5.68
C PRO A 68 -21.50 0.59 4.40
N LEU A 69 -22.06 1.05 3.28
CA LEU A 69 -21.79 0.47 1.95
C LEU A 69 -20.36 0.67 1.46
N THR A 70 -19.68 1.70 1.95
CA THR A 70 -18.33 2.12 1.55
C THR A 70 -17.52 2.42 2.81
N ASP A 71 -16.22 2.11 2.80
CA ASP A 71 -15.30 2.35 3.92
C ASP A 71 -15.74 1.70 5.24
N GLY A 72 -16.34 0.51 5.15
CA GLY A 72 -16.69 -0.28 6.33
C GLY A 72 -15.48 -1.00 6.92
N ALA A 73 -15.44 -1.13 8.24
CA ALA A 73 -14.43 -1.90 8.95
C ALA A 73 -15.08 -2.95 9.86
N LEU A 74 -14.30 -3.92 10.33
CA LEU A 74 -14.69 -4.87 11.37
C LEU A 74 -13.82 -4.61 12.59
N ALA A 75 -14.43 -4.51 13.77
CA ALA A 75 -13.71 -4.60 15.03
C ALA A 75 -13.83 -6.03 15.55
N LEU A 76 -12.71 -6.71 15.67
CA LEU A 76 -12.63 -8.10 16.12
C LEU A 76 -11.91 -8.19 17.45
N GLU A 77 -12.32 -9.16 18.26
CA GLU A 77 -11.69 -9.46 19.54
C GLU A 77 -11.16 -10.90 19.50
N GLN A 78 -9.94 -11.09 20.01
CA GLN A 78 -9.21 -12.33 20.02
C GLN A 78 -8.94 -12.76 21.47
N LYS A 79 -9.34 -13.99 21.78
CA LYS A 79 -9.16 -14.61 23.10
C LYS A 79 -8.06 -15.67 23.14
N GLN A 80 -7.67 -16.22 22.00
CA GLN A 80 -6.60 -17.22 21.89
C GLN A 80 -5.81 -16.99 20.60
N HIS A 81 -4.68 -17.67 20.41
CA HIS A 81 -3.95 -17.60 19.14
C HIS A 81 -4.80 -18.10 17.97
N VAL A 82 -4.98 -17.22 16.98
CA VAL A 82 -5.78 -17.46 15.76
C VAL A 82 -4.96 -17.18 14.50
N PHE A 83 -5.26 -17.92 13.44
CA PHE A 83 -4.60 -17.83 12.15
C PHE A 83 -5.55 -18.22 11.02
N ASP A 84 -5.12 -17.98 9.78
CA ASP A 84 -5.87 -18.25 8.54
C ASP A 84 -7.31 -17.66 8.55
N VAL A 85 -7.44 -16.37 8.91
CA VAL A 85 -8.72 -15.68 9.02
C VAL A 85 -9.25 -15.29 7.64
N GLN A 86 -10.47 -15.74 7.33
CA GLN A 86 -11.22 -15.40 6.13
C GLN A 86 -12.47 -14.60 6.50
N VAL A 87 -12.67 -13.49 5.79
CA VAL A 87 -13.89 -12.69 5.87
C VAL A 87 -14.70 -12.88 4.60
N SER A 88 -16.00 -13.10 4.76
CA SER A 88 -16.91 -13.34 3.64
C SER A 88 -18.28 -12.75 3.93
N ILE A 89 -19.07 -12.48 2.90
CA ILE A 89 -20.39 -11.86 3.01
C ILE A 89 -21.42 -12.63 2.21
N THR A 90 -22.64 -12.71 2.72
CA THR A 90 -23.80 -13.20 1.98
C THR A 90 -24.94 -12.21 2.09
N PHE A 91 -25.81 -12.21 1.10
CA PHE A 91 -27.04 -11.41 1.08
C PHE A 91 -28.29 -12.26 1.28
N ASP A 92 -28.11 -13.53 1.65
CA ASP A 92 -29.20 -14.42 2.05
C ASP A 92 -29.71 -14.04 3.44
N GLU A 93 -31.03 -14.02 3.61
CA GLU A 93 -31.64 -13.63 4.89
C GLU A 93 -31.35 -14.64 6.02
N ALA A 94 -31.11 -15.91 5.67
CA ALA A 94 -30.84 -16.98 6.61
C ALA A 94 -29.87 -17.99 5.97
N PRO A 95 -28.56 -17.68 5.90
CA PRO A 95 -27.60 -18.53 5.22
C PRO A 95 -27.44 -19.86 5.94
N SER A 96 -27.60 -20.96 5.19
CA SER A 96 -27.47 -22.33 5.71
C SER A 96 -26.24 -23.07 5.18
N ASN A 97 -25.62 -22.59 4.08
CA ASN A 97 -24.46 -23.24 3.49
C ASN A 97 -23.28 -22.29 3.37
N THR A 98 -22.08 -22.85 3.52
CA THR A 98 -20.81 -22.10 3.38
C THR A 98 -20.61 -21.53 1.97
N SER A 99 -21.19 -22.18 0.95
CA SER A 99 -21.12 -21.78 -0.46
C SER A 99 -21.89 -20.51 -0.78
N ASP A 100 -22.78 -20.08 0.10
CA ASP A 100 -23.68 -18.96 -0.13
C ASP A 100 -22.99 -17.60 0.14
N PHE A 101 -21.69 -17.63 0.48
CA PHE A 101 -20.89 -16.48 0.86
C PHE A 101 -19.83 -16.15 -0.20
N ASP A 102 -19.80 -14.88 -0.59
CA ASP A 102 -18.74 -14.28 -1.38
C ASP A 102 -17.55 -13.93 -0.47
N VAL A 103 -16.35 -14.35 -0.85
CA VAL A 103 -15.13 -14.06 -0.07
C VAL A 103 -14.73 -12.60 -0.27
N LEU A 104 -14.66 -11.85 0.83
CA LEU A 104 -14.14 -10.47 0.85
C LEU A 104 -12.63 -10.46 1.09
N ILE A 105 -12.19 -11.18 2.12
CA ILE A 105 -10.78 -11.31 2.51
C ILE A 105 -10.45 -12.81 2.57
N PRO A 106 -9.60 -13.35 1.68
CA PRO A 106 -9.25 -14.76 1.69
C PRO A 106 -8.31 -15.11 2.86
N GLN A 107 -8.33 -16.39 3.26
CA GLN A 107 -7.63 -16.87 4.48
C GLN A 107 -6.10 -16.67 4.47
N ASP A 108 -5.50 -16.59 3.29
CA ASP A 108 -4.05 -16.42 3.13
C ASP A 108 -3.56 -14.99 3.36
N ARG A 109 -4.49 -14.06 3.57
CA ARG A 109 -4.26 -12.62 3.78
C ARG A 109 -4.09 -12.24 5.24
N ILE A 110 -4.72 -12.99 6.14
CA ILE A 110 -4.62 -12.79 7.60
C ILE A 110 -4.16 -14.12 8.20
N ARG A 111 -2.84 -14.36 8.13
CA ARG A 111 -2.25 -15.65 8.54
C ARG A 111 -1.99 -15.76 10.03
N ALA A 112 -1.94 -14.65 10.74
CA ALA A 112 -1.83 -14.61 12.19
C ALA A 112 -2.37 -13.25 12.65
N LEU A 113 -3.03 -13.24 13.81
CA LEU A 113 -3.38 -12.02 14.51
C LEU A 113 -2.69 -12.06 15.88
N ASP A 114 -1.90 -11.04 16.15
CA ASP A 114 -1.12 -10.88 17.38
C ASP A 114 -1.73 -9.79 18.30
N PHE A 115 -3.02 -9.50 18.12
CA PHE A 115 -3.72 -8.42 18.82
C PHE A 115 -4.94 -8.97 19.55
N ALA A 116 -5.14 -8.55 20.81
CA ALA A 116 -6.34 -8.88 21.57
C ALA A 116 -7.59 -8.21 20.95
N HIS A 117 -7.41 -7.04 20.34
CA HIS A 117 -8.43 -6.33 19.57
C HIS A 117 -7.83 -5.86 18.26
N VAL A 118 -8.47 -6.13 17.12
CA VAL A 118 -7.98 -5.74 15.80
C VAL A 118 -9.10 -5.11 14.97
N CYS A 119 -8.76 -4.04 14.24
CA CYS A 119 -9.63 -3.51 13.21
C CYS A 119 -9.19 -3.92 11.80
N ILE A 120 -10.17 -4.36 11.02
CA ILE A 120 -9.96 -4.85 9.65
C ILE A 120 -10.85 -4.06 8.71
N ASP A 121 -10.24 -3.23 7.88
CA ASP A 121 -10.95 -2.55 6.79
C ASP A 121 -11.47 -3.57 5.78
N LEU A 122 -12.74 -3.43 5.38
CA LEU A 122 -13.31 -4.27 4.33
C LEU A 122 -12.99 -3.68 2.96
N PRO A 123 -12.66 -4.53 1.98
CA PRO A 123 -12.56 -4.10 0.60
C PRO A 123 -13.94 -3.70 0.05
N THR A 124 -13.97 -3.12 -1.15
CA THR A 124 -15.22 -2.80 -1.85
C THR A 124 -16.16 -4.00 -1.88
N LEU A 125 -17.40 -3.80 -1.41
CA LEU A 125 -18.40 -4.87 -1.33
C LEU A 125 -18.86 -5.32 -2.73
N PRO A 126 -19.32 -6.58 -2.88
CA PRO A 126 -19.85 -7.09 -4.15
C PRO A 126 -20.97 -6.21 -4.69
N SER A 127 -21.13 -6.13 -6.01
CA SER A 127 -22.19 -5.32 -6.67
C SER A 127 -23.63 -5.63 -6.22
N ALA A 128 -23.85 -6.77 -5.56
CA ALA A 128 -25.11 -7.13 -4.92
C ALA A 128 -25.40 -6.31 -3.64
N ALA A 129 -24.40 -5.65 -3.05
CA ALA A 129 -24.53 -4.76 -1.90
C ALA A 129 -25.23 -3.47 -2.32
N THR A 130 -26.45 -3.27 -1.85
CA THR A 130 -27.26 -2.08 -2.12
C THR A 130 -27.81 -1.51 -0.83
N GLU A 131 -28.11 -0.21 -0.81
CA GLU A 131 -28.66 0.46 0.36
C GLU A 131 -29.98 -0.19 0.83
N GLY A 132 -30.14 -0.29 2.15
CA GLY A 132 -31.26 -0.95 2.82
C GLY A 132 -31.22 -2.49 2.75
N ARG A 133 -30.23 -3.09 2.08
CA ARG A 133 -30.16 -4.54 1.91
C ARG A 133 -29.57 -5.21 3.14
N ASN A 134 -30.21 -6.28 3.58
CA ASN A 134 -29.71 -7.14 4.64
C ASN A 134 -28.56 -8.03 4.13
N ALA A 135 -27.54 -8.19 4.95
CA ALA A 135 -26.42 -9.08 4.69
C ALA A 135 -25.91 -9.74 5.98
N THR A 136 -25.11 -10.79 5.84
CA THR A 136 -24.45 -11.47 6.96
C THR A 136 -22.97 -11.58 6.62
N ILE A 137 -22.12 -11.03 7.48
CA ILE A 137 -20.66 -11.18 7.40
C ILE A 137 -20.28 -12.41 8.20
N ARG A 138 -19.39 -13.24 7.65
CA ARG A 138 -18.88 -14.46 8.27
C ARG A 138 -17.37 -14.40 8.43
N LEU A 139 -16.91 -14.76 9.63
CA LEU A 139 -15.54 -15.14 9.92
C LEU A 139 -15.39 -16.66 9.83
N ARG A 140 -14.32 -17.10 9.17
CA ARG A 140 -13.78 -18.46 9.26
C ARG A 140 -12.33 -18.33 9.66
N TYR A 141 -11.91 -18.97 10.74
CA TYR A 141 -10.54 -18.88 11.25
C TYR A 141 -10.12 -20.20 11.89
N VAL A 142 -8.81 -20.39 12.06
CA VAL A 142 -8.25 -21.53 12.77
C VAL A 142 -7.68 -21.05 14.10
N ALA A 143 -7.92 -21.80 15.16
CA ALA A 143 -7.39 -21.49 16.48
C ALA A 143 -6.77 -22.73 17.12
N GLU A 144 -5.76 -22.49 17.96
CA GLU A 144 -5.23 -23.52 18.86
C GLU A 144 -6.20 -23.74 20.02
N TYR A 145 -7.04 -24.78 19.92
CA TYR A 145 -8.09 -25.06 20.89
C TYR A 145 -7.72 -26.24 21.79
N LEU A 146 -7.99 -26.08 23.10
CA LEU A 146 -7.84 -27.12 24.12
C LEU A 146 -9.22 -27.76 24.36
N ASP A 147 -9.40 -29.00 23.87
CA ASP A 147 -10.64 -29.76 24.05
C ASP A 147 -10.92 -30.06 25.54
N PRO A 148 -11.99 -29.52 26.14
CA PRO A 148 -12.33 -29.77 27.55
C PRO A 148 -12.78 -31.21 27.83
N ASN A 149 -13.10 -32.00 26.80
CA ASN A 149 -13.49 -33.41 26.92
C ASN A 149 -12.33 -34.39 26.67
N HIS A 150 -11.11 -33.93 26.45
CA HIS A 150 -9.98 -34.83 26.26
C HIS A 150 -9.64 -35.54 27.57
N SER A 151 -9.91 -36.85 27.61
CA SER A 151 -9.71 -37.67 28.80
C SER A 151 -8.26 -37.59 29.27
N HIS A 152 -8.06 -37.41 30.59
CA HIS A 152 -6.78 -37.42 31.30
C HIS A 152 -6.04 -38.79 31.22
N ASP A 153 -5.74 -39.28 30.02
CA ASP A 153 -4.86 -40.43 29.83
C ASP A 153 -3.47 -39.98 29.32
N ARG A 154 -2.73 -39.37 30.26
CA ARG A 154 -1.26 -39.30 30.30
C ARG A 154 -0.52 -38.90 29.02
N ARG A 155 -1.07 -37.99 28.20
CA ARG A 155 -0.28 -37.20 27.25
C ARG A 155 -0.61 -35.73 27.42
N ARG A 156 0.43 -34.91 27.28
CA ARG A 156 0.41 -33.43 27.32
C ARG A 156 -0.84 -32.91 26.61
N HIS A 157 -1.54 -31.92 27.18
CA HIS A 157 -2.60 -31.20 26.46
C HIS A 157 -1.90 -30.46 25.32
N LEU A 158 -1.90 -31.04 24.13
CA LEU A 158 -1.37 -30.39 22.95
C LEU A 158 -2.55 -29.64 22.33
N PRO A 159 -2.44 -28.31 22.11
CA PRO A 159 -3.44 -27.61 21.32
C PRO A 159 -3.56 -28.27 19.95
N VAL A 160 -4.79 -28.44 19.48
CA VAL A 160 -5.07 -28.92 18.12
C VAL A 160 -5.64 -27.74 17.34
N ASN A 161 -5.18 -27.59 16.11
CA ASN A 161 -5.65 -26.57 15.19
C ASN A 161 -7.05 -26.95 14.71
N GLU A 162 -8.04 -26.17 15.12
CA GLU A 162 -9.44 -26.41 14.79
C GLU A 162 -10.04 -25.20 14.08
N THR A 163 -10.97 -25.43 13.15
CA THR A 163 -11.64 -24.33 12.43
C THR A 163 -12.91 -23.90 13.15
N PHE A 164 -13.04 -22.60 13.36
CA PHE A 164 -14.20 -21.94 13.94
C PHE A 164 -14.89 -21.01 12.95
N TYR A 165 -16.17 -20.73 13.23
CA TYR A 165 -17.02 -19.85 12.45
C TYR A 165 -17.75 -18.89 13.39
N SER A 166 -17.96 -17.66 12.93
CA SER A 166 -18.76 -16.64 13.61
C SER A 166 -19.43 -15.76 12.55
N CYS A 167 -20.58 -15.17 12.86
CA CYS A 167 -21.34 -14.34 11.92
C CYS A 167 -21.89 -13.10 12.60
N ALA A 168 -21.81 -11.96 11.91
CA ALA A 168 -22.49 -10.74 12.30
C ALA A 168 -23.53 -10.36 11.25
N ASP A 169 -24.74 -10.04 11.69
CA ASP A 169 -25.84 -9.66 10.82
C ASP A 169 -25.93 -8.15 10.68
N ILE A 170 -26.05 -7.67 9.44
CA ILE A 170 -26.01 -6.25 9.12
C ILE A 170 -27.16 -5.82 8.20
N THR A 171 -27.43 -4.52 8.21
CA THR A 171 -28.25 -3.83 7.22
C THR A 171 -27.39 -2.76 6.57
N LEU A 172 -27.21 -2.85 5.26
CA LEU A 172 -26.36 -1.95 4.51
C LEU A 172 -27.02 -0.57 4.40
N MET A 173 -26.27 0.47 4.73
CA MET A 173 -26.73 1.86 4.70
C MET A 173 -25.82 2.67 3.79
N ALA A 174 -26.39 3.64 3.08
CA ALA A 174 -25.57 4.66 2.45
C ALA A 174 -24.80 5.40 3.55
N ARG A 175 -23.58 5.82 3.22
CA ARG A 175 -22.78 6.61 4.15
C ARG A 175 -23.49 7.95 4.37
N ASP A 176 -23.97 8.17 5.59
CA ASP A 176 -24.46 9.47 6.04
C ASP A 176 -23.42 10.14 6.96
N GLU A 177 -23.63 11.41 7.29
CA GLU A 177 -22.75 12.16 8.20
C GLU A 177 -22.71 11.59 9.64
N PHE A 178 -23.57 10.61 9.94
CA PHE A 178 -23.77 9.96 11.23
C PHE A 178 -23.01 8.62 11.36
N PHE A 179 -22.52 8.05 10.26
CA PHE A 179 -21.56 6.94 10.25
C PHE A 179 -20.14 7.49 10.14
N ARG A 180 -19.55 7.90 11.26
CA ARG A 180 -18.12 8.19 11.32
C ARG A 180 -17.37 6.91 11.62
N ILE A 181 -16.17 6.77 11.06
CA ILE A 181 -15.30 5.62 11.39
C ILE A 181 -14.98 5.60 12.90
N ASP A 182 -15.03 6.78 13.54
CA ASP A 182 -14.91 6.99 14.99
C ASP A 182 -16.05 6.33 15.80
N ASP A 183 -17.19 6.01 15.18
CA ASP A 183 -18.31 5.29 15.82
C ASP A 183 -18.12 3.77 15.81
N ILE A 184 -17.20 3.27 14.99
CA ILE A 184 -16.74 1.88 15.06
C ILE A 184 -15.75 1.85 16.24
N PRO A 185 -15.91 0.95 17.22
CA PRO A 185 -15.03 0.85 18.39
C PRO A 185 -13.68 0.25 18.00
N CYS A 186 -12.99 0.91 17.06
CA CYS A 186 -11.72 0.50 16.53
C CYS A 186 -10.60 0.96 17.44
N PHE A 187 -10.03 0.01 18.16
CA PHE A 187 -8.79 0.19 18.88
C PHE A 187 -7.94 -1.06 18.68
N ASN A 188 -6.65 -0.84 18.42
CA ASN A 188 -5.70 -1.93 18.38
C ASN A 188 -5.07 -2.08 19.77
N ALA A 189 -5.32 -3.19 20.44
CA ALA A 189 -4.76 -3.49 21.75
C ALA A 189 -3.92 -4.76 21.69
N THR A 190 -2.61 -4.63 21.86
CA THR A 190 -1.73 -5.75 22.18
C THR A 190 -1.95 -6.13 23.64
N GLY A 191 -2.65 -7.23 23.88
CA GLY A 191 -2.71 -7.85 25.20
C GLY A 191 -1.57 -8.86 25.32
N ASP A 192 -0.70 -8.67 26.30
CA ASP A 192 0.12 -9.78 26.79
C ASP A 192 -0.85 -10.84 27.34
N PHE A 193 -0.88 -12.04 26.74
CA PHE A 193 -1.59 -13.19 27.29
C PHE A 193 -0.85 -13.67 28.54
N ASP A 194 -0.92 -12.89 29.61
CA ASP A 194 -0.42 -13.27 30.92
C ASP A 194 -1.53 -13.99 31.68
N GLU A 195 -1.30 -15.28 31.96
CA GLU A 195 -2.02 -16.01 32.99
C GLU A 195 -1.69 -15.38 34.35
N GLY A 196 -2.42 -14.32 34.76
CA GLY A 196 -2.14 -13.71 36.05
C GLY A 196 -3.02 -12.53 36.42
N HIS A 197 -3.99 -12.77 37.30
CA HIS A 197 -4.74 -11.75 38.03
C HIS A 197 -3.83 -10.74 38.75
N SER A 198 -4.09 -9.43 38.62
CA SER A 198 -4.48 -8.56 39.76
C SER A 198 -4.61 -7.06 39.37
N HIS A 199 -5.84 -6.55 39.57
CA HIS A 199 -6.24 -5.31 40.27
C HIS A 199 -5.48 -3.98 40.15
N ASP A 200 -6.30 -2.96 39.83
CA ASP A 200 -6.32 -1.55 40.29
C ASP A 200 -5.15 -0.67 39.76
N GLU A 201 -5.30 0.58 39.31
CA GLU A 201 -6.20 1.68 39.71
C GLU A 201 -6.13 2.84 38.67
N ASP A 202 -7.09 3.75 38.76
CA ASP A 202 -7.42 4.88 37.87
C ASP A 202 -6.36 6.01 37.78
N ASP A 203 -6.42 6.82 36.70
CA ASP A 203 -6.33 8.29 36.82
C ASP A 203 -6.75 9.00 35.50
N GLU A 204 -7.85 9.75 35.59
CA GLU A 204 -8.34 10.71 34.59
C GLU A 204 -7.61 12.06 34.72
N ALA A 205 -7.43 12.77 33.59
CA ALA A 205 -7.29 14.23 33.60
C ALA A 205 -7.77 14.86 32.27
N GLU A 206 -8.90 15.55 32.34
CA GLU A 206 -9.43 16.53 31.38
C GLU A 206 -8.59 17.82 31.36
N VAL A 207 -8.44 18.49 30.21
CA VAL A 207 -8.46 19.98 30.09
C VAL A 207 -8.99 20.41 28.70
N GLU A 208 -9.79 21.47 28.76
CA GLU A 208 -10.72 22.06 27.80
C GLU A 208 -10.19 22.83 26.57
N GLU A 209 -11.19 23.11 25.72
CA GLU A 209 -11.38 23.91 24.51
C GLU A 209 -10.72 25.30 24.39
N GLY A 210 -10.57 25.72 23.13
CA GLY A 210 -10.53 27.13 22.70
C GLY A 210 -10.93 27.28 21.23
N SER A 211 -11.99 28.05 20.97
CA SER A 211 -12.70 28.17 19.69
C SER A 211 -12.26 29.33 18.78
N ASP A 212 -12.87 29.31 17.59
CA ASP A 212 -13.24 30.40 16.66
C ASP A 212 -12.33 30.79 15.49
N GLY A 213 -12.92 30.80 14.29
CA GLY A 213 -12.51 31.64 13.17
C GLY A 213 -12.96 31.17 11.78
N ASP A 214 -14.21 31.45 11.41
CA ASP A 214 -14.80 31.32 10.07
C ASP A 214 -14.08 32.15 8.98
N ASP A 215 -14.06 31.66 7.72
CA ASP A 215 -14.73 32.24 6.55
C ASP A 215 -14.10 31.90 5.18
N GLU A 216 -14.92 31.24 4.37
CA GLU A 216 -15.24 31.46 2.94
C GLU A 216 -14.20 31.78 1.85
N SER A 217 -14.30 30.94 0.80
CA SER A 217 -14.52 31.29 -0.63
C SER A 217 -13.33 31.27 -1.63
N GLY A 218 -13.56 30.51 -2.71
CA GLY A 218 -13.25 30.99 -4.06
C GLY A 218 -12.35 30.12 -4.94
N LEU A 219 -12.96 29.21 -5.70
CA LEU A 219 -12.36 28.59 -6.90
C LEU A 219 -12.18 29.61 -8.04
N SER A 220 -11.09 29.49 -8.80
CA SER A 220 -10.96 30.12 -10.13
C SER A 220 -10.32 29.20 -11.17
N LYS A 221 -11.18 28.65 -12.04
CA LYS A 221 -11.05 28.57 -13.51
C LYS A 221 -9.63 28.64 -14.08
N GLY A 222 -9.05 27.47 -14.35
CA GLY A 222 -7.81 27.32 -15.10
C GLY A 222 -7.72 26.07 -15.96
N ASP A 223 -8.80 25.31 -16.15
CA ASP A 223 -8.88 24.24 -17.14
C ASP A 223 -9.53 24.74 -18.43
N ILE A 224 -8.92 24.37 -19.56
CA ILE A 224 -9.33 24.59 -20.97
C ILE A 224 -8.73 25.83 -21.65
N ALA A 225 -7.44 25.73 -22.02
CA ALA A 225 -6.84 26.30 -23.25
C ALA A 225 -5.40 25.77 -23.40
N GLY A 226 -4.94 25.09 -24.45
CA GLY A 226 -5.54 24.71 -25.72
C GLY A 226 -4.63 23.72 -26.47
N ILE A 227 -5.27 22.76 -27.13
CA ILE A 227 -4.73 21.66 -27.94
C ILE A 227 -4.19 22.18 -29.30
N VAL A 228 -3.34 23.22 -29.29
CA VAL A 228 -2.82 23.82 -30.55
C VAL A 228 -1.30 24.04 -30.56
N ILE A 229 -0.53 23.65 -29.53
CA ILE A 229 0.94 23.76 -29.51
C ILE A 229 1.64 22.40 -29.73
N GLY A 230 0.90 21.32 -29.99
CA GLY A 230 1.47 19.95 -30.10
C GLY A 230 2.20 19.63 -31.42
N SER A 231 2.00 20.40 -32.50
CA SER A 231 2.46 19.99 -33.84
C SER A 231 3.77 20.62 -34.30
N VAL A 232 4.27 21.66 -33.62
CA VAL A 232 5.51 22.37 -34.02
C VAL A 232 6.73 21.87 -33.23
N VAL A 233 6.54 21.43 -31.98
CA VAL A 233 7.63 20.92 -31.13
C VAL A 233 8.12 19.55 -31.59
N GLY A 234 7.22 18.66 -32.02
CA GLY A 234 7.59 17.31 -32.49
C GLY A 234 8.50 17.32 -33.73
N LEU A 235 8.25 18.21 -34.70
CA LEU A 235 9.11 18.33 -35.89
C LEU A 235 10.47 18.96 -35.56
N ALA A 236 10.53 19.89 -34.60
CA ALA A 236 11.79 20.46 -34.15
C ALA A 236 12.66 19.39 -33.47
N VAL A 237 12.09 18.56 -32.59
CA VAL A 237 12.81 17.48 -31.88
C VAL A 237 13.37 16.45 -32.87
N ILE A 238 12.57 16.01 -33.85
CA ILE A 238 13.01 15.06 -34.88
C ILE A 238 14.14 15.66 -35.73
N ALA A 239 14.05 16.93 -36.11
CA ALA A 239 15.09 17.61 -36.89
C ALA A 239 16.40 17.75 -36.10
N THR A 240 16.34 18.09 -34.81
CA THR A 240 17.52 18.14 -33.93
C THR A 240 18.15 16.77 -33.72
N ALA A 241 17.36 15.71 -33.56
CA ALA A 241 17.86 14.35 -33.44
C ALA A 241 18.57 13.92 -34.73
N LEU A 242 17.96 14.14 -35.90
CA LEU A 242 18.58 13.87 -37.20
C LEU A 242 19.89 14.65 -37.40
N TRP A 243 19.92 15.93 -37.03
CA TRP A 243 21.15 16.74 -37.11
C TRP A 243 22.24 16.23 -36.17
N TYR A 244 21.89 15.85 -34.93
CA TYR A 244 22.81 15.30 -33.94
C TYR A 244 23.45 13.98 -34.41
N PHE A 245 22.64 13.04 -34.92
CA PHE A 245 23.13 11.76 -35.43
C PHE A 245 24.00 11.91 -36.68
N ILE A 246 23.65 12.81 -37.61
CA ILE A 246 24.49 13.13 -38.78
C ILE A 246 25.83 13.74 -38.34
N ARG A 247 25.82 14.61 -37.32
CA ARG A 247 27.04 15.23 -36.79
C ARG A 247 27.93 14.22 -36.06
N ARG A 248 27.35 13.25 -35.35
CA ARG A 248 28.07 12.15 -34.70
C ARG A 248 28.75 11.22 -35.71
N ASP A 249 28.05 10.77 -36.75
CA ASP A 249 28.61 9.92 -37.81
C ASP A 249 29.76 10.63 -38.57
N ARG A 250 29.63 11.94 -38.81
CA ARG A 250 30.73 12.73 -39.38
C ARG A 250 31.96 12.81 -38.46
N ARG A 251 31.78 12.90 -37.14
CA ARG A 251 32.88 12.91 -36.16
C ARG A 251 33.58 11.56 -36.09
N GLU A 252 32.82 10.45 -36.10
CA GLU A 252 33.38 9.10 -36.11
C GLU A 252 34.19 8.85 -37.39
N LYS A 253 33.69 9.24 -38.57
CA LYS A 253 34.44 9.15 -39.83
C LYS A 253 35.70 10.01 -39.85
N GLN A 254 35.67 11.20 -39.22
CA GLN A 254 36.86 12.04 -39.07
C GLN A 254 37.87 11.46 -38.07
N MET A 255 37.43 10.81 -37.00
CA MET A 255 38.33 10.11 -36.06
C MET A 255 38.97 8.89 -36.71
N VAL A 256 38.21 8.08 -37.44
CA VAL A 256 38.74 6.91 -38.15
C VAL A 256 39.75 7.33 -39.22
N GLN A 257 39.50 8.40 -39.98
CA GLN A 257 40.47 8.96 -40.93
C GLN A 257 41.73 9.52 -40.26
N ARG A 258 41.61 10.13 -39.07
CA ARG A 258 42.76 10.58 -38.28
C ARG A 258 43.57 9.41 -37.71
N MET A 259 42.91 8.31 -37.34
CA MET A 259 43.56 7.07 -36.89
C MET A 259 44.22 6.30 -38.03
N THR A 260 43.68 6.35 -39.26
CA THR A 260 44.33 5.75 -40.45
C THR A 260 45.47 6.62 -40.98
N ALA A 261 45.40 7.94 -40.87
CA ALA A 261 46.47 8.86 -41.25
C ALA A 261 47.65 8.87 -40.26
N ALA A 262 47.43 8.44 -39.01
CA ALA A 262 48.48 8.33 -37.98
C ALA A 262 49.35 7.06 -38.11
N GLY A 263 49.07 6.20 -39.09
CA GLY A 263 50.05 5.28 -39.68
C GLY A 263 50.88 4.43 -38.71
N GLU A 264 50.27 3.43 -38.09
CA GLU A 264 51.01 2.24 -37.63
C GLU A 264 50.27 0.97 -38.04
N ALA A 265 50.52 0.55 -39.28
CA ALA A 265 50.24 -0.80 -39.72
C ALA A 265 51.55 -1.59 -39.70
N LYS A 266 51.67 -2.59 -38.80
CA LYS A 266 52.34 -3.83 -39.16
C LYS A 266 52.01 -5.01 -38.25
N SER A 267 51.34 -6.00 -38.86
CA SER A 267 51.49 -7.46 -38.68
C SER A 267 51.11 -8.00 -37.30
N ILE A 268 50.11 -8.87 -37.17
CA ILE A 268 50.15 -10.26 -37.66
C ILE A 268 48.78 -10.68 -38.21
N ALA A 269 48.81 -11.18 -39.44
CA ALA A 269 47.70 -11.88 -40.07
C ALA A 269 47.61 -13.33 -39.57
N GLU A 270 46.40 -13.88 -39.69
CA GLU A 270 45.98 -15.29 -39.62
C GLU A 270 45.15 -15.65 -38.38
N THR A 271 43.83 -15.46 -38.47
CA THR A 271 42.86 -16.57 -38.56
C THR A 271 41.46 -16.02 -38.90
N ARG A 272 40.81 -16.66 -39.88
CA ARG A 272 39.39 -16.55 -40.31
C ARG A 272 38.96 -15.37 -41.19
N VAL A 273 39.17 -15.59 -42.49
CA VAL A 273 38.29 -15.10 -43.56
C VAL A 273 37.05 -16.00 -43.61
N SER A 274 35.87 -15.43 -43.40
CA SER A 274 34.80 -15.41 -44.40
C SER A 274 33.60 -14.64 -43.87
N ASP A 275 33.13 -13.72 -44.71
CA ASP A 275 31.82 -13.04 -44.69
C ASP A 275 31.66 -11.88 -43.72
N PHE A 276 31.99 -10.66 -44.18
CA PHE A 276 31.10 -9.48 -44.03
C PHE A 276 31.58 -8.33 -44.92
N MET A 277 31.30 -8.43 -46.22
CA MET A 277 31.23 -7.27 -47.11
C MET A 277 30.22 -7.59 -48.24
N ALA A 278 28.95 -7.29 -47.99
CA ALA A 278 27.99 -7.05 -49.05
C ALA A 278 27.19 -5.77 -48.71
N PRO A 279 27.18 -4.75 -49.58
CA PRO A 279 26.41 -3.54 -49.38
C PRO A 279 24.95 -3.79 -49.80
N SER A 280 23.98 -3.54 -48.91
CA SER A 280 22.56 -3.20 -49.19
C SER A 280 21.55 -3.79 -48.19
N HIS A 281 21.45 -3.23 -46.99
CA HIS A 281 20.27 -3.43 -46.13
C HIS A 281 19.51 -2.14 -45.78
N ILE A 282 20.05 -0.96 -46.14
CA ILE A 282 19.40 0.33 -45.89
C ILE A 282 18.36 0.66 -46.99
N LEU A 283 18.37 -0.01 -48.14
CA LEU A 283 17.35 0.17 -49.20
C LEU A 283 16.13 -0.77 -49.10
N ARG A 284 16.13 -1.77 -48.20
CA ARG A 284 14.99 -2.69 -47.99
C ARG A 284 14.06 -2.28 -46.86
N ALA A 285 14.49 -1.43 -45.93
CA ALA A 285 13.62 -0.89 -44.87
C ALA A 285 12.76 0.30 -45.34
N ALA A 286 13.16 1.01 -46.41
CA ALA A 286 12.40 2.14 -46.97
C ALA A 286 11.35 1.73 -48.02
N LEU A 287 11.35 0.47 -48.49
CA LEU A 287 10.38 -0.02 -49.50
C LEU A 287 9.25 -0.89 -48.92
N LEU A 288 9.28 -1.22 -47.62
CA LEU A 288 8.20 -1.95 -46.92
C LEU A 288 7.19 -1.02 -46.22
N LEU A 289 7.34 0.30 -46.36
CA LEU A 289 6.41 1.31 -45.82
C LEU A 289 5.50 1.95 -46.89
N LEU A 290 5.44 1.41 -48.12
CA LEU A 290 4.63 1.94 -49.22
C LEU A 290 3.73 0.91 -49.93
N ALA A 291 3.46 -0.25 -49.31
CA ALA A 291 2.55 -1.24 -49.87
C ALA A 291 1.62 -1.85 -48.81
N SER A 292 0.73 -1.03 -48.23
CA SER A 292 -0.49 -1.51 -47.53
C SER A 292 -1.55 -0.41 -47.43
N SER A 293 -1.81 0.31 -48.53
CA SER A 293 -2.95 1.20 -48.66
C SER A 293 -3.86 0.72 -49.80
N ALA A 294 -4.60 -0.36 -49.54
CA ALA A 294 -5.96 -0.60 -50.05
C ALA A 294 -6.46 -2.00 -49.67
N SER A 295 -7.54 -2.03 -48.89
CA SER A 295 -8.54 -3.10 -48.79
C SER A 295 -8.21 -4.33 -47.93
N VAL A 296 -8.45 -4.22 -46.62
CA VAL A 296 -9.09 -5.31 -45.86
C VAL A 296 -10.42 -4.77 -45.31
N LEU A 297 -11.43 -5.61 -45.49
CA LEU A 297 -12.84 -5.40 -45.27
C LEU A 297 -13.18 -4.85 -43.88
N ALA A 298 -14.31 -4.15 -43.82
CA ALA A 298 -15.06 -3.91 -42.59
C ALA A 298 -15.18 -5.19 -41.76
N ALA A 299 -14.40 -5.27 -40.69
CA ALA A 299 -14.72 -6.13 -39.56
C ALA A 299 -15.94 -5.51 -38.85
N PRO A 300 -16.87 -6.33 -38.33
CA PRO A 300 -17.97 -5.79 -37.55
C PRO A 300 -17.38 -5.04 -36.36
N ALA A 301 -17.96 -3.89 -36.02
CA ALA A 301 -17.71 -3.23 -34.75
C ALA A 301 -18.07 -4.24 -33.66
N HIS A 302 -17.06 -4.86 -33.05
CA HIS A 302 -17.24 -5.45 -31.74
C HIS A 302 -17.67 -4.31 -30.81
N PRO A 303 -18.72 -4.49 -29.99
CA PRO A 303 -19.04 -3.55 -28.94
C PRO A 303 -17.76 -3.29 -28.14
N LEU A 304 -17.55 -2.04 -27.75
CA LEU A 304 -16.61 -1.68 -26.69
C LEU A 304 -17.05 -2.46 -25.44
N GLU A 305 -16.52 -3.67 -25.26
CA GLU A 305 -16.49 -4.31 -23.97
C GLU A 305 -15.56 -3.46 -23.10
N ASP A 306 -16.13 -3.03 -21.97
CA ASP A 306 -15.48 -2.23 -20.95
C ASP A 306 -14.04 -2.68 -20.76
N ARG A 307 -13.12 -1.74 -21.01
CA ARG A 307 -11.77 -1.86 -20.47
C ARG A 307 -11.93 -1.83 -18.96
N PHE A 308 -11.99 -3.01 -18.34
CA PHE A 308 -11.68 -3.16 -16.92
C PHE A 308 -10.44 -2.32 -16.66
N ALA A 309 -10.57 -1.28 -15.83
CA ALA A 309 -9.42 -0.59 -15.26
C ALA A 309 -8.55 -1.69 -14.65
N ALA A 310 -7.35 -1.88 -15.20
CA ALA A 310 -6.43 -2.86 -14.67
C ALA A 310 -5.97 -2.35 -13.32
N LEU A 311 -6.44 -2.99 -12.24
CA LEU A 311 -5.96 -2.78 -10.87
C LEU A 311 -4.42 -2.74 -10.87
N VAL A 312 -3.81 -1.85 -10.12
CA VAL A 312 -2.40 -1.88 -9.73
C VAL A 312 -2.07 -3.32 -9.31
N ALA A 313 -1.16 -3.91 -10.06
CA ALA A 313 -0.66 -5.26 -9.84
C ALA A 313 -1.71 -6.39 -9.79
N GLY A 314 -2.97 -6.17 -10.19
CA GLY A 314 -3.97 -7.24 -10.27
C GLY A 314 -4.33 -7.90 -8.93
N ASN A 315 -4.53 -7.10 -7.86
CA ASN A 315 -4.85 -7.57 -6.49
C ASN A 315 -3.68 -8.32 -5.81
N VAL A 316 -2.45 -8.03 -6.22
CA VAL A 316 -1.23 -8.55 -5.57
C VAL A 316 -1.04 -7.91 -4.20
N SER A 317 -0.69 -8.72 -3.20
CA SER A 317 -0.33 -8.23 -1.86
C SER A 317 0.94 -7.39 -1.94
N LEU A 318 0.94 -6.19 -1.37
CA LEU A 318 2.09 -5.30 -1.32
C LEU A 318 2.64 -5.28 0.10
N ARG A 319 3.81 -5.91 0.27
CA ARG A 319 4.69 -5.71 1.41
C ARG A 319 5.60 -4.53 1.13
N ILE A 320 5.21 -3.36 1.63
CA ILE A 320 5.83 -2.09 1.29
C ILE A 320 6.84 -1.69 2.36
N MET A 321 8.08 -1.43 1.99
CA MET A 321 9.05 -0.78 2.87
C MET A 321 9.16 0.71 2.53
N PRO A 322 8.65 1.63 3.36
CA PRO A 322 8.95 3.06 3.26
C PRO A 322 10.35 3.28 3.84
N LEU A 323 11.35 3.45 2.96
CA LEU A 323 12.76 3.58 3.31
C LEU A 323 13.24 5.02 3.15
N GLY A 324 13.82 5.60 4.19
CA GLY A 324 14.36 6.94 4.07
C GLY A 324 14.71 7.63 5.38
N ALA A 325 14.54 8.95 5.39
CA ALA A 325 14.91 9.78 6.53
C ALA A 325 13.67 10.37 7.26
N SER A 326 13.74 11.63 7.71
CA SER A 326 12.67 12.30 8.48
C SER A 326 11.37 12.47 7.71
N ILE A 327 11.44 12.76 6.41
CA ILE A 327 10.26 12.88 5.54
C ILE A 327 9.53 11.53 5.46
N THR A 328 10.26 10.43 5.23
CA THR A 328 9.68 9.07 5.27
C THR A 328 9.14 8.70 6.64
N TYR A 329 9.81 9.12 7.72
CA TYR A 329 9.34 8.91 9.08
C TYR A 329 8.01 9.61 9.38
N GLY A 330 7.68 10.68 8.65
CA GLY A 330 6.45 11.46 8.83
C GLY A 330 6.63 12.72 9.68
N VAL A 331 7.86 13.23 9.84
CA VAL A 331 8.09 14.52 10.52
C VAL A 331 7.36 15.63 9.77
N GLY A 332 6.64 16.48 10.51
CA GLY A 332 5.84 17.57 9.96
C GLY A 332 4.36 17.23 9.77
N SER A 333 4.00 15.95 9.78
CA SER A 333 2.61 15.50 9.77
C SER A 333 2.01 15.57 11.18
N SER A 334 0.75 15.98 11.28
CA SER A 334 0.05 16.15 12.57
C SER A 334 -0.19 14.81 13.29
N ASP A 335 -0.34 13.73 12.54
CA ASP A 335 -0.63 12.39 13.03
C ASP A 335 0.58 11.44 12.99
N GLY A 336 1.74 11.90 12.48
CA GLY A 336 2.95 11.10 12.30
C GLY A 336 2.90 10.06 11.17
N ASN A 337 1.80 9.95 10.43
CA ASN A 337 1.64 8.99 9.34
C ASN A 337 2.47 9.40 8.10
N GLY A 338 2.66 10.70 7.90
CA GLY A 338 3.28 11.21 6.68
C GLY A 338 2.44 10.83 5.46
N TYR A 339 3.07 10.41 4.37
CA TYR A 339 2.34 10.02 3.15
C TYR A 339 1.67 8.64 3.24
N ARG A 340 1.99 7.82 4.27
CA ARG A 340 1.62 6.40 4.30
C ARG A 340 0.13 6.18 4.43
N ALA A 341 -0.59 6.98 5.22
CA ALA A 341 -2.03 6.86 5.36
C ALA A 341 -2.75 7.13 4.04
N ALA A 342 -2.50 8.28 3.40
CA ALA A 342 -3.11 8.61 2.12
C ALA A 342 -2.74 7.60 1.02
N LEU A 343 -1.48 7.14 0.97
CA LEU A 343 -1.05 6.15 -0.01
C LEU A 343 -1.72 4.78 0.22
N ARG A 344 -1.89 4.36 1.48
CA ARG A 344 -2.60 3.13 1.82
C ARG A 344 -4.04 3.19 1.33
N THR A 345 -4.75 4.30 1.56
CA THR A 345 -6.11 4.49 1.06
C THR A 345 -6.15 4.33 -0.47
N LEU A 346 -5.30 5.03 -1.21
CA LEU A 346 -5.26 4.94 -2.67
C LEU A 346 -5.02 3.50 -3.17
N LEU A 347 -4.09 2.78 -2.55
CA LEU A 347 -3.78 1.41 -2.95
C LEU A 347 -4.87 0.41 -2.53
N ASN A 348 -5.49 0.58 -1.36
CA ASN A 348 -6.62 -0.25 -0.91
C ASN A 348 -7.85 -0.04 -1.80
N ASP A 349 -8.15 1.22 -2.17
CA ASP A 349 -9.25 1.58 -3.07
C ASP A 349 -9.04 0.97 -4.46
N ASP A 350 -7.79 0.88 -4.90
CA ASP A 350 -7.40 0.19 -6.12
C ASP A 350 -7.34 -1.34 -5.97
N GLY A 351 -7.63 -1.86 -4.78
CA GLY A 351 -7.79 -3.29 -4.51
C GLY A 351 -6.49 -4.01 -4.12
N ASN A 352 -5.43 -3.30 -3.74
CA ASN A 352 -4.20 -3.91 -3.26
C ASN A 352 -4.19 -4.08 -1.73
N PRO A 353 -3.87 -5.28 -1.23
CA PRO A 353 -3.58 -5.51 0.17
C PRO A 353 -2.27 -4.89 0.58
N ILE A 354 -2.26 -4.10 1.66
CA ILE A 354 -1.05 -3.43 2.12
C ILE A 354 -0.58 -3.98 3.48
N ASP A 355 0.72 -4.27 3.54
CA ASP A 355 1.52 -4.63 4.71
C ASP A 355 2.76 -3.72 4.70
N TYR A 356 2.79 -2.66 5.50
CA TYR A 356 3.99 -1.86 5.67
C TYR A 356 4.99 -2.62 6.53
N VAL A 357 6.27 -2.52 6.18
CA VAL A 357 7.34 -3.18 6.92
C VAL A 357 8.51 -2.24 7.17
N GLY A 358 9.12 -2.42 8.34
CA GLY A 358 10.25 -1.65 8.81
C GLY A 358 10.60 -2.06 10.23
N SER A 359 11.76 -1.63 10.70
CA SER A 359 12.23 -1.85 12.07
C SER A 359 11.67 -0.84 13.07
N ARG A 360 10.92 0.16 12.59
CA ARG A 360 10.33 1.23 13.40
C ARG A 360 8.84 1.32 13.09
N ALA A 361 8.11 1.94 14.01
CA ALA A 361 6.72 2.34 13.84
C ALA A 361 6.60 3.84 14.11
N ASN A 362 5.69 4.52 13.40
CA ASN A 362 5.32 5.91 13.69
C ASN A 362 3.93 6.25 13.16
N GLY A 363 3.18 7.05 13.89
CA GLY A 363 1.87 7.55 13.50
C GLY A 363 0.69 6.67 13.92
N THR A 364 -0.51 7.17 13.65
CA THR A 364 -1.79 6.60 14.14
C THR A 364 -2.42 5.54 13.23
N ILE A 365 -1.90 5.33 12.01
CA ILE A 365 -2.38 4.29 11.10
C ILE A 365 -2.18 2.89 11.70
N CYS A 366 -3.06 1.92 11.44
CA CYS A 366 -2.99 0.57 12.03
C CYS A 366 -1.74 -0.24 11.61
N ASP A 367 -1.22 0.03 10.41
CA ASP A 367 -0.04 -0.59 9.80
C ASP A 367 1.02 0.51 9.65
N ASN A 368 1.63 0.87 10.78
CA ASN A 368 2.45 2.08 10.92
C ASN A 368 3.95 1.83 10.90
N GLU A 369 4.35 0.64 10.47
CA GLU A 369 5.72 0.27 10.22
C GLU A 369 6.36 1.20 9.18
N VAL A 370 7.63 1.52 9.42
CA VAL A 370 8.40 2.47 8.63
C VAL A 370 9.90 2.21 8.81
N GLU A 371 10.68 2.38 7.75
CA GLU A 371 12.14 2.35 7.80
C GLU A 371 12.70 3.76 7.56
N GLY A 372 12.09 4.74 8.25
CA GLY A 372 12.44 6.16 8.18
C GLY A 372 13.34 6.58 9.34
N TRP A 373 14.44 7.27 9.07
CA TRP A 373 15.47 7.63 10.06
C TRP A 373 15.78 9.14 10.03
N PRO A 374 15.15 9.96 10.90
CA PRO A 374 15.39 11.39 10.95
C PRO A 374 16.88 11.74 11.07
N GLY A 375 17.33 12.66 10.20
CA GLY A 375 18.73 13.14 10.15
C GLY A 375 19.70 12.27 9.35
N TYR A 376 19.29 11.08 8.89
CA TYR A 376 20.19 10.15 8.20
C TYR A 376 20.44 10.52 6.74
N ARG A 377 21.66 10.28 6.28
CA ARG A 377 22.07 10.39 4.88
C ARG A 377 21.82 9.08 4.13
N ILE A 378 22.03 9.09 2.81
CA ILE A 378 21.86 7.89 1.98
C ILE A 378 22.68 6.70 2.50
N SER A 379 23.92 6.93 2.92
CA SER A 379 24.82 5.91 3.50
C SER A 379 24.24 5.32 4.79
N ASP A 380 23.82 6.17 5.74
CA ASP A 380 23.24 5.71 7.00
C ASP A 380 21.92 4.93 6.79
N VAL A 381 21.09 5.37 5.83
CA VAL A 381 19.85 4.66 5.48
C VAL A 381 20.15 3.27 4.90
N LEU A 382 21.23 3.13 4.12
CA LEU A 382 21.67 1.83 3.58
C LEU A 382 22.04 0.89 4.72
N GLU A 383 22.79 1.34 5.73
CA GLU A 383 23.14 0.52 6.89
C GLU A 383 21.89 -0.03 7.61
N LYS A 384 20.79 0.73 7.62
CA LYS A 384 19.51 0.27 8.19
C LYS A 384 18.79 -0.72 7.28
N ALA A 385 18.76 -0.46 5.98
CA ALA A 385 18.23 -1.40 4.99
C ALA A 385 18.95 -2.75 5.04
N GLU A 386 20.27 -2.76 5.29
CA GLU A 386 21.07 -3.97 5.42
C GLU A 386 20.64 -4.89 6.56
N LEU A 387 20.00 -4.32 7.59
CA LEU A 387 19.49 -5.06 8.75
C LEU A 387 18.03 -5.49 8.57
N SER A 388 17.20 -4.64 7.96
CA SER A 388 15.75 -4.82 7.90
C SER A 388 15.28 -5.62 6.68
N VAL A 389 15.88 -5.40 5.51
CA VAL A 389 15.41 -6.00 4.24
C VAL A 389 15.53 -7.53 4.24
N PRO A 390 16.61 -8.16 4.75
CA PRO A 390 16.68 -9.63 4.82
C PRO A 390 15.63 -10.26 5.74
N LYS A 391 15.09 -9.50 6.71
CA LYS A 391 14.09 -9.99 7.68
C LYS A 391 12.66 -9.82 7.20
N THR A 392 12.42 -8.85 6.32
CA THR A 392 11.08 -8.44 5.90
C THR A 392 10.78 -8.77 4.44
N LEU A 393 11.81 -8.87 3.59
CA LEU A 393 11.69 -9.21 2.16
C LEU A 393 10.56 -8.44 1.44
N PRO A 394 10.57 -7.09 1.45
CA PRO A 394 9.54 -6.27 0.80
C PRO A 394 9.53 -6.51 -0.72
N ASN A 395 8.35 -6.60 -1.32
CA ASN A 395 8.20 -6.64 -2.78
C ASN A 395 8.03 -5.24 -3.40
N LEU A 396 7.80 -4.22 -2.59
CA LEU A 396 7.77 -2.82 -3.01
C LEU A 396 8.57 -1.97 -2.02
N ILE A 397 9.53 -1.19 -2.51
CA ILE A 397 10.39 -0.36 -1.66
C ILE A 397 10.29 1.09 -2.15
N LEU A 398 9.83 1.98 -1.27
CA LEU A 398 9.66 3.40 -1.56
C LEU A 398 10.82 4.18 -0.95
N ILE A 399 11.66 4.80 -1.77
CA ILE A 399 12.90 5.45 -1.29
C ILE A 399 12.78 6.97 -1.36
N ASN A 400 12.87 7.63 -0.21
CA ASN A 400 13.10 9.08 -0.08
C ASN A 400 14.28 9.34 0.87
N ALA A 401 15.49 9.44 0.32
CA ALA A 401 16.72 9.69 1.07
C ALA A 401 17.67 10.56 0.24
N GLY A 402 18.35 11.50 0.90
CA GLY A 402 19.30 12.43 0.26
C GLY A 402 19.19 13.88 0.70
N THR A 403 18.08 14.30 1.33
CA THR A 403 17.94 15.68 1.82
C THR A 403 19.05 16.06 2.81
N ASN A 404 19.44 15.13 3.69
CA ASN A 404 20.50 15.34 4.69
C ASN A 404 21.92 15.29 4.11
N ASP A 405 22.10 14.77 2.89
CA ASP A 405 23.39 14.85 2.18
C ASP A 405 23.71 16.30 1.83
N CYS A 406 22.69 17.16 1.68
CA CYS A 406 22.86 18.61 1.50
C CYS A 406 23.11 19.39 2.80
N ALA A 407 23.21 18.72 3.96
CA ALA A 407 23.61 19.37 5.21
C ALA A 407 25.13 19.68 5.22
N ALA A 408 25.66 20.17 6.35
CA ALA A 408 27.07 20.52 6.47
C ALA A 408 27.99 19.37 6.00
N PRO A 409 29.04 19.63 5.20
CA PRO A 409 29.87 18.58 4.62
C PRO A 409 30.43 17.64 5.70
N ALA A 410 30.30 16.33 5.50
CA ALA A 410 31.10 15.35 6.23
C ALA A 410 32.07 14.68 5.27
N GLU A 411 33.18 14.18 5.80
CA GLU A 411 34.18 13.45 5.02
C GLU A 411 33.54 12.24 4.34
N GLY A 412 33.68 12.11 3.02
CA GLY A 412 33.08 11.02 2.23
C GLY A 412 31.61 11.22 1.82
N GLU A 413 30.98 12.32 2.23
CA GLU A 413 29.55 12.58 2.00
C GLU A 413 29.33 13.77 1.05
N ASP A 414 30.07 13.82 -0.06
CA ASP A 414 29.90 14.86 -1.09
C ASP A 414 28.55 14.67 -1.81
N PRO A 415 27.66 15.71 -1.87
CA PRO A 415 26.44 15.66 -2.67
C PRO A 415 26.64 15.30 -4.14
N ALA A 416 27.81 15.59 -4.72
CA ALA A 416 28.14 15.22 -6.10
C ALA A 416 28.26 13.70 -6.30
N GLN A 417 28.35 12.93 -5.22
CA GLN A 417 28.42 11.46 -5.23
C GLN A 417 27.14 10.79 -4.68
N ALA A 418 26.08 11.56 -4.46
CA ALA A 418 24.80 11.02 -3.94
C ALA A 418 24.22 9.93 -4.84
N GLY A 419 24.36 10.06 -6.16
CA GLY A 419 23.94 9.04 -7.12
C GLY A 419 24.71 7.72 -7.00
N GLU A 420 26.00 7.77 -6.68
CA GLU A 420 26.83 6.58 -6.45
C GLU A 420 26.39 5.85 -5.17
N ARG A 421 26.14 6.59 -4.08
CA ARG A 421 25.62 6.03 -2.82
C ARG A 421 24.22 5.44 -3.01
N MET A 422 23.35 6.14 -3.74
CA MET A 422 22.01 5.63 -4.03
C MET A 422 22.06 4.35 -4.88
N LEU A 423 22.93 4.30 -5.89
CA LEU A 423 23.13 3.07 -6.69
C LEU A 423 23.55 1.89 -5.80
N ALA A 424 24.48 2.08 -4.88
CA ALA A 424 24.90 1.03 -3.95
C ALA A 424 23.72 0.49 -3.11
N MET A 425 22.84 1.38 -2.65
CA MET A 425 21.61 0.99 -1.97
C MET A 425 20.67 0.20 -2.89
N LEU A 426 20.40 0.67 -4.10
CA LEU A 426 19.55 -0.06 -5.05
C LEU A 426 20.10 -1.46 -5.37
N GLU A 427 21.41 -1.57 -5.59
CA GLU A 427 22.09 -2.85 -5.85
C GLU A 427 21.95 -3.83 -4.67
N TYR A 428 22.12 -3.35 -3.45
CA TYR A 428 21.87 -4.14 -2.25
C TYR A 428 20.41 -4.62 -2.18
N LEU A 429 19.45 -3.71 -2.33
CA LEU A 429 18.02 -4.00 -2.21
C LEU A 429 17.55 -5.04 -3.23
N TRP A 430 17.96 -4.96 -4.49
CA TRP A 430 17.66 -5.99 -5.49
C TRP A 430 18.30 -7.34 -5.18
N GLY A 431 19.45 -7.34 -4.50
CA GLY A 431 20.11 -8.56 -4.05
C GLY A 431 19.41 -9.21 -2.86
N ALA A 432 19.03 -8.40 -1.87
CA ALA A 432 18.42 -8.85 -0.61
C ALA A 432 16.93 -9.18 -0.75
N SER A 433 16.19 -8.47 -1.62
CA SER A 433 14.81 -8.80 -1.99
C SER A 433 14.66 -8.93 -3.51
N PRO A 434 14.96 -10.10 -4.10
CA PRO A 434 14.94 -10.31 -5.55
C PRO A 434 13.58 -10.12 -6.24
N ARG A 435 12.47 -10.16 -5.49
CA ARG A 435 11.12 -9.87 -6.01
C ARG A 435 10.72 -8.40 -5.83
N GLY A 436 11.56 -7.63 -5.14
CA GLY A 436 11.38 -6.21 -4.90
C GLY A 436 11.39 -5.38 -6.17
N THR A 437 10.37 -4.54 -6.31
CA THR A 437 10.38 -3.37 -7.18
C THR A 437 10.69 -2.14 -6.35
N ILE A 438 11.58 -1.29 -6.86
CA ILE A 438 11.94 -0.05 -6.19
C ILE A 438 11.19 1.09 -6.85
N VAL A 439 10.61 1.99 -6.05
CA VAL A 439 10.19 3.31 -6.51
C VAL A 439 11.12 4.32 -5.84
N LEU A 440 11.99 4.94 -6.65
CA LEU A 440 12.91 5.96 -6.17
C LEU A 440 12.26 7.33 -6.38
N SER A 441 12.09 8.09 -5.30
CA SER A 441 11.63 9.47 -5.41
C SER A 441 12.77 10.43 -5.71
N THR A 442 12.48 11.50 -6.43
CA THR A 442 13.28 12.73 -6.28
C THR A 442 13.06 13.32 -4.89
N LEU A 443 14.04 14.05 -4.40
CA LEU A 443 13.94 14.86 -3.19
C LEU A 443 13.00 16.04 -3.41
N LEU A 444 12.29 16.44 -2.36
CA LEU A 444 11.31 17.52 -2.36
C LEU A 444 11.95 18.90 -2.59
N VAL A 445 11.13 19.93 -2.72
CA VAL A 445 11.60 21.32 -2.54
C VAL A 445 12.19 21.52 -1.15
N ASN A 446 13.17 22.42 -1.02
CA ASN A 446 13.76 22.79 0.26
C ASN A 446 14.11 24.28 0.25
N GLU A 447 13.87 24.98 1.35
CA GLU A 447 14.07 26.43 1.42
C GLU A 447 15.56 26.82 1.42
N ALA A 448 16.40 26.10 2.18
CA ALA A 448 17.80 26.46 2.38
C ALA A 448 18.75 25.82 1.36
N SER A 449 18.46 24.59 0.93
CA SER A 449 19.39 23.73 0.17
C SER A 449 18.94 23.43 -1.27
N ASP A 450 18.06 24.25 -1.85
CA ASP A 450 17.40 23.96 -3.14
C ASP A 450 18.36 23.63 -4.30
N GLU A 451 19.49 24.33 -4.39
CA GLU A 451 20.49 24.11 -5.46
C GLU A 451 21.14 22.73 -5.34
N CYS A 452 21.56 22.35 -4.14
CA CYS A 452 22.13 21.02 -3.87
C CYS A 452 21.10 19.92 -4.17
N ILE A 453 19.86 20.11 -3.71
CA ILE A 453 18.76 19.17 -3.93
C ILE A 453 18.49 18.95 -5.42
N ARG A 454 18.49 20.00 -6.23
CA ARG A 454 18.35 19.88 -7.69
C ARG A 454 19.49 19.07 -8.30
N GLY A 455 20.73 19.31 -7.85
CA GLY A 455 21.89 18.53 -8.28
C GLY A 455 21.79 17.04 -7.94
N ILE A 456 21.29 16.68 -6.77
CA ILE A 456 21.03 15.27 -6.40
C ILE A 456 19.88 14.70 -7.23
N ASN A 457 18.82 15.46 -7.44
CA ASN A 457 17.67 15.00 -8.25
C ASN A 457 18.04 14.70 -9.70
N ASP A 458 18.94 15.48 -10.31
CA ASP A 458 19.44 15.19 -11.65
C ASP A 458 20.24 13.87 -11.69
N GLN A 459 21.01 13.58 -10.62
CA GLN A 459 21.67 12.28 -10.47
C GLN A 459 20.66 11.14 -10.33
N PHE A 460 19.60 11.30 -9.52
CA PHE A 460 18.58 10.25 -9.34
C PHE A 460 17.79 9.97 -10.62
N ARG A 461 17.41 11.00 -11.38
CA ARG A 461 16.74 10.80 -12.69
C ARG A 461 17.63 10.03 -13.66
N THR A 462 18.90 10.44 -13.77
CA THR A 462 19.89 9.75 -14.61
C THR A 462 20.06 8.29 -14.16
N LEU A 463 20.15 8.06 -12.85
CA LEU A 463 20.28 6.73 -12.27
C LEU A 463 19.09 5.83 -12.64
N VAL A 464 17.84 6.30 -12.48
CA VAL A 464 16.66 5.51 -12.84
C VAL A 464 16.67 5.17 -14.32
N GLU A 465 16.95 6.13 -15.22
CA GLU A 465 17.03 5.88 -16.66
C GLU A 465 18.08 4.81 -17.00
N GLU A 466 19.28 4.90 -16.42
CA GLU A 466 20.36 3.95 -16.63
C GLU A 466 20.02 2.54 -16.13
N GLN A 467 19.38 2.43 -14.97
CA GLN A 467 19.03 1.14 -14.39
C GLN A 467 17.84 0.49 -15.11
N GLN A 468 16.85 1.27 -15.56
CA GLN A 468 15.79 0.78 -16.44
C GLN A 468 16.35 0.26 -17.77
N ALA A 469 17.34 0.95 -18.35
CA ALA A 469 18.03 0.48 -19.56
C ALA A 469 18.80 -0.83 -19.35
N ARG A 470 19.12 -1.19 -18.10
CA ARG A 470 19.69 -2.47 -17.67
C ARG A 470 18.63 -3.49 -17.23
N SER A 471 17.36 -3.24 -17.52
CA SER A 471 16.22 -4.07 -17.15
C SER A 471 16.05 -4.27 -15.64
N LYS A 472 16.52 -3.32 -14.83
CA LYS A 472 16.26 -3.31 -13.38
C LYS A 472 14.86 -2.76 -13.11
N LYS A 473 14.20 -3.29 -12.07
CA LYS A 473 12.87 -2.87 -11.63
C LYS A 473 12.98 -1.63 -10.73
N VAL A 474 13.06 -0.47 -11.36
CA VAL A 474 12.98 0.83 -10.67
C VAL A 474 12.09 1.80 -11.43
N ALA A 475 11.12 2.38 -10.75
CA ALA A 475 10.29 3.49 -11.24
C ALA A 475 10.71 4.81 -10.56
N LEU A 476 10.46 5.94 -11.23
CA LEU A 476 10.74 7.27 -10.71
C LEU A 476 9.44 7.89 -10.16
N ALA A 477 9.47 8.37 -8.92
CA ALA A 477 8.44 9.22 -8.34
C ALA A 477 8.96 10.68 -8.29
N ASP A 478 8.57 11.54 -9.25
CA ASP A 478 9.09 12.91 -9.30
C ASP A 478 8.34 13.86 -8.35
N MET A 479 8.82 13.97 -7.11
CA MET A 479 8.29 14.83 -6.05
C MET A 479 8.40 16.33 -6.33
N ARG A 480 9.10 16.74 -7.41
CA ARG A 480 9.16 18.13 -7.86
C ARG A 480 8.44 18.37 -9.18
N GLY A 481 7.69 17.36 -9.65
CA GLY A 481 6.75 17.52 -10.75
C GLY A 481 5.56 18.41 -10.38
N PRO A 482 4.65 18.68 -11.32
CA PRO A 482 3.50 19.57 -11.10
C PRO A 482 2.54 19.14 -9.98
N ALA A 483 2.49 17.84 -9.68
CA ALA A 483 1.66 17.26 -8.62
C ALA A 483 2.40 17.14 -7.27
N GLY A 484 3.71 17.40 -7.25
CA GLY A 484 4.53 17.25 -6.05
C GLY A 484 4.41 18.42 -5.07
N PRO A 485 4.94 18.27 -3.84
CA PRO A 485 4.95 19.34 -2.85
C PRO A 485 5.71 20.59 -3.31
N VAL A 486 5.16 21.76 -3.00
CA VAL A 486 5.77 23.09 -3.20
C VAL A 486 6.19 23.70 -1.85
N LEU A 487 6.91 24.82 -1.88
CA LEU A 487 7.46 25.42 -0.64
C LEU A 487 6.36 25.79 0.37
N ALA A 488 5.17 26.15 -0.10
CA ALA A 488 4.03 26.46 0.75
C ALA A 488 3.43 25.24 1.47
N ASP A 489 3.77 24.03 1.02
CA ASP A 489 3.35 22.78 1.66
C ASP A 489 4.31 22.36 2.79
N LEU A 490 5.41 23.10 3.02
CA LEU A 490 6.39 22.79 4.05
C LEU A 490 6.10 23.55 5.36
N VAL A 491 6.34 22.90 6.50
CA VAL A 491 6.08 23.51 7.83
C VAL A 491 7.32 24.17 8.45
N ASP A 492 8.52 23.79 8.02
CA ASP A 492 9.79 24.30 8.55
C ASP A 492 10.85 24.55 7.46
N GLY A 493 10.41 24.65 6.20
CA GLY A 493 11.29 24.79 5.04
C GLY A 493 11.94 23.49 4.56
N THR A 494 11.71 22.36 5.25
CA THR A 494 12.21 21.02 4.85
C THR A 494 11.12 19.96 4.83
N HIS A 495 10.33 19.87 5.90
CA HIS A 495 9.33 18.82 6.10
C HIS A 495 7.97 19.24 5.57
N PRO A 496 7.27 18.37 4.83
CA PRO A 496 5.87 18.60 4.44
C PRO A 496 4.95 18.68 5.66
N GLY A 497 3.90 19.47 5.56
CA GLY A 497 2.69 19.30 6.37
C GLY A 497 1.75 18.26 5.75
N ASP A 498 0.57 18.09 6.33
CA ASP A 498 -0.39 17.06 5.93
C ASP A 498 -0.78 17.13 4.44
N GLU A 499 -1.04 18.34 3.91
CA GLU A 499 -1.35 18.52 2.49
C GLU A 499 -0.17 18.20 1.56
N GLY A 500 1.06 18.50 1.99
CA GLY A 500 2.27 18.12 1.26
C GLY A 500 2.45 16.61 1.24
N PHE A 501 2.18 15.93 2.36
CA PHE A 501 2.23 14.47 2.40
C PHE A 501 1.15 13.79 1.56
N LYS A 502 -0.05 14.36 1.43
CA LYS A 502 -1.08 13.88 0.48
C LYS A 502 -0.59 13.96 -0.97
N LYS A 503 0.02 15.08 -1.36
CA LYS A 503 0.65 15.22 -2.69
C LYS A 503 1.76 14.19 -2.93
N MET A 504 2.56 13.90 -1.91
CA MET A 504 3.56 12.83 -2.00
C MET A 504 2.89 11.47 -2.25
N ALA A 505 1.78 11.17 -1.56
CA ALA A 505 1.05 9.92 -1.74
C ALA A 505 0.54 9.76 -3.19
N ASP A 506 -0.01 10.82 -3.79
CA ASP A 506 -0.45 10.80 -5.19
C ASP A 506 0.71 10.51 -6.16
N VAL A 507 1.87 11.15 -5.94
CA VAL A 507 3.07 10.95 -6.76
C VAL A 507 3.62 9.52 -6.58
N TRP A 508 3.60 8.98 -5.37
CA TRP A 508 3.95 7.59 -5.11
C TRP A 508 3.02 6.63 -5.84
N PHE A 509 1.71 6.83 -5.71
CA PHE A 509 0.69 5.99 -6.34
C PHE A 509 0.87 5.94 -7.86
N ALA A 510 1.01 7.09 -8.52
CA ALA A 510 1.24 7.15 -9.97
C ALA A 510 2.52 6.42 -10.42
N ALA A 511 3.58 6.45 -9.62
CA ALA A 511 4.81 5.72 -9.92
C ALA A 511 4.67 4.20 -9.69
N ILE A 512 3.85 3.79 -8.72
CA ILE A 512 3.49 2.39 -8.49
C ILE A 512 2.61 1.87 -9.64
N GLU A 513 1.66 2.67 -10.13
CA GLU A 513 0.88 2.37 -11.35
C GLU A 513 1.79 2.18 -12.58
N ASP A 514 2.78 3.05 -12.79
CA ASP A 514 3.76 2.89 -13.88
C ASP A 514 4.53 1.56 -13.74
N ALA A 515 5.00 1.22 -12.53
CA ALA A 515 5.68 -0.05 -12.28
C ALA A 515 4.76 -1.27 -12.51
N ALA A 516 3.52 -1.20 -12.06
CA ALA A 516 2.51 -2.24 -12.27
C ALA A 516 2.19 -2.43 -13.76
N SER A 517 2.04 -1.34 -14.52
CA SER A 517 1.76 -1.39 -15.97
C SER A 517 2.86 -2.09 -16.78
N ARG A 518 4.07 -2.15 -16.22
CA ARG A 518 5.25 -2.85 -16.79
C ARG A 518 5.35 -4.31 -16.33
N GLY A 519 4.44 -4.77 -15.48
CA GLY A 519 4.45 -6.10 -14.88
C GLY A 519 5.61 -6.30 -13.89
N TRP A 520 6.08 -5.24 -13.23
CA TRP A 520 7.22 -5.34 -12.32
C TRP A 520 6.83 -5.76 -10.90
N ILE A 521 5.59 -5.48 -10.50
CA ILE A 521 5.06 -5.85 -9.18
C ILE A 521 4.71 -7.34 -9.15
N GLU A 522 5.23 -8.04 -8.14
CA GLU A 522 5.01 -9.46 -7.88
C GLU A 522 4.64 -9.65 -6.41
N GLU A 523 3.98 -10.75 -6.04
CA GLU A 523 3.72 -11.11 -4.63
C GLU A 523 5.01 -11.08 -3.76
N PRO A 524 4.90 -10.86 -2.44
CA PRO A 524 6.05 -10.89 -1.56
C PRO A 524 6.63 -12.31 -1.46
N GLN A 525 7.92 -12.38 -1.14
CA GLN A 525 8.53 -13.66 -0.79
C GLN A 525 8.00 -14.11 0.57
N ALA A 526 7.84 -15.43 0.73
CA ALA A 526 7.63 -16.01 2.04
C ALA A 526 8.82 -15.62 2.94
N LEU A 527 8.53 -15.21 4.17
CA LEU A 527 9.57 -14.90 5.13
C LEU A 527 10.37 -16.17 5.46
N PRO A 528 11.66 -16.05 5.79
CA PRO A 528 12.42 -17.18 6.28
C PRO A 528 11.68 -17.77 7.49
N ALA A 529 11.35 -19.07 7.46
CA ALA A 529 10.77 -19.72 8.63
C ALA A 529 11.73 -19.53 9.80
N ASN A 530 11.21 -19.12 10.98
CA ASN A 530 12.00 -19.14 12.20
C ASN A 530 12.63 -20.52 12.32
N ALA A 531 13.96 -20.57 12.30
CA ALA A 531 14.69 -21.80 12.51
C ALA A 531 14.31 -22.31 13.90
N THR A 532 13.39 -23.28 13.94
CA THR A 532 13.11 -24.05 15.14
C THR A 532 14.43 -24.61 15.64
N ASP A 533 14.76 -24.29 16.90
CA ASP A 533 15.92 -24.83 17.60
C ASP A 533 16.04 -26.34 17.35
N PRO A 534 17.26 -26.85 17.04
CA PRO A 534 17.45 -28.29 16.89
C PRO A 534 17.23 -28.99 18.24
N GLU A 535 16.48 -30.09 18.18
CA GLU A 535 16.07 -31.01 19.27
C GLU A 535 17.11 -31.30 20.37
#